data_AF-A0A397IJ86-F1
#
_entry.id   AF-A0A397IJ86-F1
#
_cell.length_a   1.000
_cell.length_b   1.000
_cell.length_c   1.000
_cell.angle_alpha   90.00
_cell.angle_beta   90.00
_cell.angle_gamma   90.00
#
_symmetry.space_group_name_H-M   'P 1'
#
loop_
_entity.id
_entity.type
_entity.pdbx_description
1 polymer ?
#
loop_
_entity_poly.entity_id
_entity_poly.type
_entity_poly.pdbx_seq_one_letter_code
_entity_poly.pdbx_strand_id
1 'polypeptide(L)'
;MNFHEHYSELLKKLPPSIKKNIWNRLTSRVHNPLSEEQASSILPDIEILLINEIDKYTKKKNLQRRTKSILDQTEINPGSNLDYPRSNLEQTETNLGSSLQIINSEDEINA
;
A
#
# COMPACT_ATOMS: atom_id res chain seq x y z
N MET A 1 -21.48 -19.65 -2.72
CA MET A 1 -20.12 -19.20 -3.10
C MET A 1 -19.22 -20.41 -3.12
N ASN A 2 -19.15 -21.10 -4.26
CA ASN A 2 -18.36 -22.32 -4.37
C ASN A 2 -17.24 -22.07 -5.38
N PHE A 3 -16.00 -22.00 -4.92
CA PHE A 3 -14.86 -21.98 -5.83
C PHE A 3 -14.55 -23.42 -6.26
N HIS A 4 -13.97 -23.58 -7.45
CA HIS A 4 -13.48 -24.89 -7.89
C HIS A 4 -12.48 -25.48 -6.89
N GLU A 5 -12.48 -26.81 -6.72
CA GLU A 5 -11.55 -27.53 -5.84
C GLU A 5 -10.07 -27.29 -6.22
N HIS A 6 -9.81 -27.00 -7.49
CA HIS A 6 -8.50 -26.61 -8.01
C HIS A 6 -7.88 -25.44 -7.20
N TYR A 7 -8.70 -24.51 -6.71
CA TYR A 7 -8.24 -23.37 -5.93
C TYR A 7 -8.14 -23.65 -4.43
N SER A 8 -8.42 -24.86 -3.97
CA SER A 8 -8.46 -25.21 -2.53
C SER A 8 -7.18 -24.82 -1.79
N GLU A 9 -6.00 -25.07 -2.39
CA GLU A 9 -4.70 -24.70 -1.82
C GLU A 9 -4.49 -23.18 -1.69
N LEU A 10 -4.97 -22.40 -2.66
CA LEU A 10 -4.94 -20.94 -2.59
C LEU A 10 -5.93 -20.43 -1.53
N LEU A 11 -7.12 -21.02 -1.48
CA LEU A 11 -8.16 -20.63 -0.53
C LEU A 11 -7.78 -20.96 0.91
N LYS A 12 -7.00 -22.01 1.20
CA LYS A 12 -6.50 -22.30 2.56
C LYS A 12 -5.64 -21.16 3.11
N LYS A 13 -4.96 -20.39 2.25
CA LYS A 13 -4.07 -19.28 2.63
C LYS A 13 -4.82 -17.97 2.91
N LEU A 14 -6.10 -17.88 2.52
CA LEU A 14 -6.90 -16.67 2.63
C LEU A 14 -7.93 -16.73 3.77
N PRO A 15 -8.12 -15.62 4.52
CA PRO A 15 -9.21 -15.51 5.48
C PRO A 15 -10.59 -15.45 4.77
N PRO A 16 -11.68 -15.85 5.45
CA PRO A 16 -13.03 -15.91 4.87
C PRO A 16 -13.52 -14.57 4.29
N SER A 17 -13.14 -13.44 4.91
CA SER A 17 -13.52 -12.09 4.45
C SER A 17 -12.98 -11.79 3.05
N ILE A 18 -11.75 -12.19 2.75
CA ILE A 18 -11.13 -11.98 1.45
C ILE A 18 -11.78 -12.88 0.40
N LYS A 19 -12.05 -14.15 0.72
CA LYS A 19 -12.78 -15.07 -0.17
C LYS A 19 -14.12 -14.49 -0.61
N LYS A 20 -14.89 -13.97 0.35
CA LYS A 20 -16.18 -13.31 0.08
C LYS A 20 -16.01 -12.07 -0.79
N ASN A 21 -14.99 -11.25 -0.53
CA ASN A 21 -14.71 -10.07 -1.35
C ASN A 21 -14.35 -10.44 -2.80
N ILE A 22 -13.52 -11.46 -3.00
CA ILE A 22 -13.17 -11.97 -4.33
C ILE A 22 -14.42 -12.46 -5.05
N TRP A 23 -15.24 -13.29 -4.41
CA TRP A 23 -16.49 -13.76 -4.99
C TRP A 23 -17.39 -12.61 -5.44
N ASN A 24 -17.58 -11.60 -4.58
CA ASN A 24 -18.34 -10.41 -4.92
C ASN A 24 -17.74 -9.64 -6.10
N ARG A 25 -16.41 -9.55 -6.21
CA ARG A 25 -15.75 -8.90 -7.35
C ARG A 25 -15.94 -9.67 -8.66
N LEU A 26 -16.02 -11.00 -8.61
CA LEU A 26 -16.28 -11.84 -9.78
C LEU A 26 -17.73 -11.69 -10.25
N THR A 27 -18.70 -11.75 -9.33
CA THR A 27 -20.14 -11.74 -9.66
C THR A 27 -20.74 -10.36 -9.81
N SER A 28 -20.17 -9.33 -9.16
CA SER A 28 -20.66 -7.94 -9.21
C SER A 28 -19.79 -7.04 -10.10
N ARG A 29 -19.00 -7.61 -11.01
CA ARG A 29 -18.13 -6.84 -11.90
C ARG A 29 -18.98 -5.98 -12.85
N VAL A 30 -18.70 -4.68 -12.91
CA VAL A 30 -19.47 -3.70 -13.71
C VAL A 30 -19.41 -4.00 -15.21
N HIS A 31 -18.25 -4.44 -15.70
CA HIS A 31 -18.05 -4.85 -17.08
C HIS A 31 -17.69 -6.33 -17.07
N ASN A 32 -18.62 -7.19 -17.49
CA ASN A 32 -18.52 -8.65 -17.52
C ASN A 32 -18.55 -9.34 -16.13
N PRO A 33 -19.71 -9.35 -15.45
CA PRO A 33 -19.89 -10.20 -14.28
C PRO A 33 -19.78 -11.67 -14.71
N LEU A 34 -18.93 -12.43 -14.03
CA LEU A 34 -18.84 -13.86 -14.24
C LEU A 34 -20.09 -14.51 -13.62
N SER A 35 -20.72 -15.42 -14.36
CA SER A 35 -21.76 -16.28 -13.79
C SER A 35 -21.17 -17.17 -12.70
N GLU A 36 -22.01 -17.72 -11.83
CA GLU A 36 -21.53 -18.63 -10.79
C GLU A 36 -20.80 -19.84 -11.38
N GLU A 37 -21.24 -20.36 -12.52
CA GLU A 37 -20.57 -21.46 -13.23
C GLU A 37 -19.16 -21.07 -13.71
N GLN A 38 -19.01 -19.87 -14.27
CA GLN A 38 -17.71 -19.37 -14.73
C GLN A 38 -16.79 -19.06 -13.55
N ALA A 39 -17.32 -18.48 -12.47
CA ALA A 39 -16.58 -18.24 -11.23
C ALA A 39 -16.19 -19.53 -10.50
N SER A 40 -16.97 -20.60 -10.69
CA SER A 40 -16.69 -21.94 -10.17
C SER A 40 -15.85 -22.78 -11.13
N SER A 41 -15.54 -22.29 -12.33
CA SER A 41 -14.71 -22.99 -13.32
C SER A 41 -13.22 -22.68 -13.12
N ILE A 42 -12.36 -23.47 -13.76
CA ILE A 42 -10.92 -23.27 -13.75
C ILE A 42 -10.59 -22.20 -14.81
N LEU A 43 -10.53 -20.94 -14.38
CA LEU A 43 -10.10 -19.81 -15.21
C LEU A 43 -8.77 -19.22 -14.70
N PRO A 44 -7.78 -18.97 -15.59
CA PRO A 44 -6.49 -18.42 -15.20
C PRO A 44 -6.62 -17.02 -14.58
N ASP A 45 -7.58 -16.22 -15.05
CA ASP A 45 -7.86 -14.89 -14.50
C ASP A 45 -8.23 -14.94 -13.00
N ILE A 46 -8.99 -15.97 -12.59
CA ILE A 46 -9.37 -16.19 -11.19
C ILE A 46 -8.15 -16.60 -10.36
N GLU A 47 -7.28 -17.44 -10.93
CA GLU A 47 -6.05 -17.88 -10.29
C GLU A 47 -5.10 -16.70 -10.01
N ILE A 48 -4.85 -15.87 -11.03
CA ILE A 48 -4.02 -14.66 -10.93
C ILE A 48 -4.59 -13.72 -9.86
N LEU A 49 -5.91 -13.54 -9.83
CA LEU A 49 -6.58 -12.72 -8.83
C LEU A 49 -6.36 -13.27 -7.41
N LEU A 50 -6.54 -14.58 -7.22
CA LEU A 50 -6.30 -15.25 -5.93
C LEU A 50 -4.85 -15.09 -5.46
N ILE A 51 -3.87 -15.31 -6.35
CA ILE A 51 -2.45 -15.14 -6.05
C ILE A 51 -2.17 -13.69 -5.62
N ASN A 52 -2.65 -12.71 -6.36
CA ASN A 52 -2.45 -11.29 -6.05
C ASN A 52 -3.05 -10.90 -4.68
N GLU A 53 -4.23 -11.41 -4.33
CA GLU A 53 -4.84 -11.13 -3.03
C GLU A 53 -4.12 -11.84 -1.88
N ILE A 54 -3.57 -13.04 -2.08
CA ILE A 54 -2.68 -13.70 -1.09
C ILE A 54 -1.45 -12.85 -0.85
N ASP A 55 -0.85 -12.35 -1.92
CA ASP A 55 0.36 -11.53 -1.88
C ASP A 55 0.11 -10.22 -1.12
N LYS A 56 -1.00 -9.54 -1.45
CA LYS A 56 -1.44 -8.33 -0.78
C LYS A 56 -1.75 -8.56 0.70
N TYR A 57 -2.46 -9.64 1.01
CA TYR A 57 -2.76 -10.01 2.39
C TYR A 57 -1.48 -10.27 3.20
N THR A 58 -0.53 -11.00 2.64
CA THR A 58 0.75 -11.33 3.27
C THR A 58 1.60 -10.07 3.49
N LYS A 59 1.71 -9.21 2.47
CA LYS A 59 2.40 -7.90 2.56
C LYS A 59 1.77 -7.04 3.68
N LYS A 60 0.44 -6.91 3.69
CA LYS A 60 -0.29 -6.15 4.72
C LYS A 60 -0.11 -6.75 6.13
N LYS A 61 -0.09 -8.08 6.26
CA LYS A 61 0.11 -8.77 7.54
C LYS A 61 1.51 -8.54 8.10
N ASN A 62 2.53 -8.61 7.24
CA ASN A 62 3.91 -8.35 7.65
C ASN A 62 4.14 -6.87 8.01
N LEU A 63 3.50 -5.94 7.29
CA LEU A 63 3.56 -4.52 7.62
C LEU A 63 2.94 -4.24 8.99
N GLN A 64 1.76 -4.79 9.28
CA GLN A 64 1.10 -4.64 10.59
C GLN A 64 1.95 -5.17 11.75
N ARG A 65 2.71 -6.27 11.54
CA ARG A 65 3.64 -6.77 12.57
C ARG A 65 4.77 -5.79 12.83
N ARG A 66 5.35 -5.20 11.78
CA ARG A 66 6.41 -4.19 11.91
C ARG A 66 5.91 -2.93 12.61
N THR A 67 4.75 -2.40 12.24
CA THR A 67 4.19 -1.21 12.87
C THR A 67 3.77 -1.45 14.31
N LYS A 68 3.23 -2.64 14.64
CA LYS A 68 2.95 -3.01 16.03
C LYS A 68 4.21 -3.12 16.86
N SER A 69 5.26 -3.74 16.33
CA SER A 69 6.56 -3.78 17.01
C SER A 69 7.16 -2.39 17.24
N ILE A 70 6.87 -1.39 16.39
CA ILE A 70 7.31 -0.01 16.59
C ILE A 70 6.45 0.68 17.66
N LEU A 71 5.13 0.46 17.64
CA LEU A 71 4.21 1.04 18.64
C LEU A 71 4.44 0.46 20.04
N ASP A 72 4.68 -0.85 20.14
CA ASP A 72 4.97 -1.53 21.41
C ASP A 72 6.32 -1.07 22.01
N GLN A 73 7.26 -0.58 21.19
CA GLN A 73 8.50 0.04 21.67
C GLN A 73 8.28 1.47 22.19
N THR A 74 7.26 2.19 21.70
CA THR A 74 6.91 3.54 22.19
C THR A 74 6.05 3.53 23.45
N GLU A 75 5.37 2.43 23.79
CA GLU A 75 4.56 2.35 25.02
C GLU A 75 5.36 2.07 26.30
N ILE A 76 6.69 1.85 26.24
CA ILE A 76 7.53 1.56 27.42
C ILE A 76 8.16 2.83 28.05
N ASN A 77 7.89 4.04 27.54
CA ASN A 77 8.33 5.27 28.21
C ASN A 77 7.18 6.31 28.27
N PRO A 78 6.47 6.44 29.41
CA PRO A 78 5.57 7.56 29.63
C PRO A 78 6.41 8.79 30.01
N GLY A 79 7.11 9.37 29.05
CA GLY A 79 7.92 10.57 29.30
C GLY A 79 9.11 10.76 28.38
N SER A 80 8.92 10.87 27.07
CA SER A 80 9.85 11.64 26.26
C SER A 80 9.18 12.16 24.99
N ASN A 81 9.60 13.37 24.63
CA ASN A 81 9.00 14.28 23.67
C ASN A 81 8.71 13.64 22.31
N LEU A 82 7.55 14.04 21.77
CA LEU A 82 7.05 13.77 20.44
C LEU A 82 7.90 14.54 19.41
N ASP A 83 8.98 13.93 18.92
CA ASP A 83 9.72 14.42 17.77
C ASP A 83 9.72 13.33 16.68
N TYR A 84 8.77 13.45 15.75
CA TYR A 84 8.65 12.55 14.61
C TYR A 84 9.80 12.83 13.63
N PRO A 85 10.56 11.83 13.15
CA PRO A 85 11.45 12.02 12.03
C PRO A 85 10.61 12.20 10.76
N ARG A 86 10.56 13.44 10.28
CA ARG A 86 10.01 13.84 8.98
C ARG A 86 10.68 12.99 7.89
N SER A 87 9.92 12.11 7.24
CA SER A 87 10.41 11.35 6.09
C SER A 87 10.94 12.31 5.03
N ASN A 88 12.24 12.24 4.77
CA ASN A 88 12.90 12.93 3.66
C ASN A 88 12.33 12.37 2.36
N LEU A 89 11.40 13.10 1.78
CA LEU A 89 11.02 12.97 0.38
C LEU A 89 12.16 13.61 -0.42
N GLU A 90 13.07 12.76 -0.90
CA GLU A 90 14.17 13.15 -1.78
C GLU A 90 13.56 13.64 -3.10
N GLN A 91 13.30 14.95 -3.17
CA GLN A 91 12.93 15.64 -4.39
C GLN A 91 14.20 15.84 -5.21
N THR A 92 14.44 14.93 -6.15
CA THR A 92 15.37 15.17 -7.25
C THR A 92 14.94 16.41 -8.01
N GLU A 93 15.91 17.29 -8.15
CA GLU A 93 15.88 18.65 -8.63
C GLU A 93 15.38 18.78 -10.08
N THR A 94 14.56 19.80 -10.34
CA THR A 94 14.73 20.61 -11.55
C THR A 94 14.68 22.07 -11.15
N ASN A 95 15.89 22.63 -11.02
CA ASN A 95 16.20 24.04 -10.99
C ASN A 95 15.48 24.79 -12.13
N LEU A 96 14.52 25.64 -11.77
CA LEU A 96 14.26 26.89 -12.49
C LEU A 96 14.11 27.98 -11.43
N GLY A 97 15.25 28.33 -10.83
CA GLY A 97 15.36 29.33 -9.79
C GLY A 97 15.08 30.73 -10.32
N SER A 98 13.91 31.26 -9.97
CA SER A 98 13.63 32.70 -9.92
C SER A 98 14.52 33.33 -8.85
N SER A 99 15.73 33.72 -9.22
CA SER A 99 16.68 34.39 -8.33
C SER A 99 16.51 35.91 -8.43
N LEU A 100 15.60 36.48 -7.64
CA LEU A 100 15.61 37.90 -7.29
C LEU A 100 16.33 38.04 -5.95
N GLN A 101 17.61 38.37 -5.98
CA GLN A 101 18.32 39.09 -4.92
C GLN A 101 19.54 39.79 -5.56
N ILE A 102 19.40 41.07 -5.92
CA ILE A 102 20.56 41.94 -6.11
C ILE A 102 20.83 42.62 -4.77
N ILE A 103 22.05 42.37 -4.33
CA ILE A 103 22.78 42.80 -3.13
C ILE A 103 22.64 44.28 -2.76
N ASN A 104 22.48 44.54 -1.46
CA ASN A 104 22.81 45.82 -0.84
C ASN A 104 24.35 45.99 -0.86
N SER A 105 24.84 47.13 -1.33
CA SER A 105 26.22 47.60 -1.09
C SER A 105 26.14 48.97 -0.45
N GLU A 106 26.47 49.03 0.83
CA GLU A 106 27.00 50.22 1.49
C GLU A 106 28.50 49.98 1.63
N ASP A 107 29.32 50.82 0.99
CA ASP A 107 30.34 51.62 1.69
C ASP A 107 31.20 52.44 0.72
N GLU A 108 31.49 53.65 1.19
CA GLU A 108 32.33 54.74 0.68
C GLU A 108 33.64 54.34 0.01
N ILE A 109 34.12 55.12 -0.99
CA ILE A 109 35.31 56.01 -0.87
C ILE A 109 35.75 56.65 -2.21
N ASN A 110 35.90 57.98 -2.15
CA ASN A 110 36.93 58.86 -2.75
C ASN A 110 37.40 58.68 -4.21
N ALA A 111 37.10 59.68 -5.06
CA ALA A 111 38.06 60.61 -5.67
C ALA A 111 37.35 61.68 -6.52
#